data_AF-A0A2N6BGH8-F1
#
_entry.id   AF-A0A2N6BGH8-F1
#
_cell.length_a   1.000
_cell.length_b   1.000
_cell.length_c   1.000
_cell.angle_alpha   90.00
_cell.angle_beta   90.00
_cell.angle_gamma   90.00
#
_symmetry.space_group_name_H-M   'P 1'
#
loop_
_entity.id
_entity.type
_entity.pdbx_description
1 polymer ?
#
loop_
_entity_poly.entity_id
_entity_poly.type
_entity_poly.pdbx_seq_one_letter_code
_entity_poly.pdbx_strand_id
1 'polypeptide(L)'
;MEREPLFQRFAKMDKEAGALLVEYYEWLQSDPGKGLSPETASPLAHAADRYLRDFLVDIMETPAKESSAMHVKTYIGNWYPINTLEPSHEEIDLIATSLALLHEWGEKTGKIIADKACDVSALLASAEYFHKRLEQFWALTPEEVTKWRGENDYRR
;
A
#
# COMPACT_ATOMS: atom_id res chain seq x y z
N MET A 1 20.30 -25.15 -10.07
CA MET A 1 19.43 -23.98 -10.21
C MET A 1 20.04 -22.89 -9.35
N GLU A 2 20.82 -21.99 -9.95
CA GLU A 2 21.41 -20.85 -9.23
C GLU A 2 20.27 -19.98 -8.70
N ARG A 3 20.30 -19.66 -7.41
CA ARG A 3 19.37 -18.68 -6.83
C ARG A 3 19.82 -17.29 -7.29
N GLU A 4 18.90 -16.53 -7.85
CA GLU A 4 19.11 -15.12 -8.14
C GLU A 4 19.57 -14.40 -6.84
N PRO A 5 20.64 -13.62 -6.87
CA PRO A 5 21.08 -12.83 -5.72
C PRO A 5 19.95 -11.93 -5.21
N LEU A 6 19.76 -11.87 -3.89
CA LEU A 6 18.69 -11.07 -3.25
C LEU A 6 18.64 -9.62 -3.74
N PHE A 7 19.82 -9.00 -3.93
CA PHE A 7 19.94 -7.64 -4.45
C PHE A 7 19.39 -7.48 -5.88
N GLN A 8 19.61 -8.47 -6.75
CA GLN A 8 19.09 -8.42 -8.13
C GLN A 8 17.57 -8.55 -8.16
N ARG A 9 17.02 -9.42 -7.31
CA ARG A 9 15.58 -9.58 -7.15
C ARG A 9 14.93 -8.30 -6.62
N PHE A 10 15.50 -7.68 -5.60
CA PHE A 10 15.05 -6.38 -5.06
C PHE A 10 15.06 -5.30 -6.14
N ALA A 11 16.20 -5.09 -6.81
CA ALA A 11 16.35 -4.06 -7.83
C ALA A 11 15.35 -4.23 -8.99
N LYS A 12 15.02 -5.48 -9.33
CA LYS A 12 13.99 -5.80 -10.31
C LYS A 12 12.60 -5.41 -9.82
N MET A 13 12.22 -5.78 -8.59
CA MET A 13 10.91 -5.44 -8.01
C MET A 13 10.73 -3.93 -7.86
N ASP A 14 11.76 -3.21 -7.42
CA ASP A 14 11.75 -1.75 -7.30
C ASP A 14 11.53 -1.08 -8.66
N LYS A 15 12.26 -1.54 -9.69
CA LYS A 15 12.10 -1.04 -11.06
C LYS A 15 10.70 -1.30 -11.61
N GLU A 16 10.15 -2.50 -11.37
CA GLU A 16 8.79 -2.86 -11.79
C GLU A 16 7.74 -2.01 -11.08
N ALA A 17 7.88 -1.77 -9.78
CA ALA A 17 7.01 -0.89 -9.01
C ALA A 17 7.07 0.56 -9.53
N GLY A 18 8.27 1.08 -9.79
CA GLY A 18 8.45 2.42 -10.36
C GLY A 18 7.79 2.59 -11.73
N ALA A 19 7.95 1.62 -12.64
CA ALA A 19 7.30 1.66 -13.94
C ALA A 19 5.77 1.60 -13.82
N LEU A 20 5.25 0.75 -12.94
CA LEU A 20 3.83 0.64 -12.64
C LEU A 20 3.24 1.95 -12.10
N LEU A 21 3.97 2.66 -11.22
CA LEU A 21 3.52 3.94 -10.66
C LEU A 21 3.43 5.06 -11.71
N VAL A 22 4.31 5.06 -12.71
CA VAL A 22 4.20 6.00 -13.85
C VAL A 22 2.91 5.74 -14.62
N GLU A 23 2.66 4.48 -15.00
CA GLU A 23 1.44 4.11 -15.73
C GLU A 23 0.17 4.39 -14.90
N TYR A 24 0.22 4.17 -13.58
CA TYR A 24 -0.87 4.48 -12.65
C TYR A 24 -1.16 5.99 -12.59
N TYR A 25 -0.12 6.82 -12.47
CA TYR A 25 -0.26 8.28 -12.43
C TYR A 25 -0.82 8.84 -13.75
N GLU A 26 -0.40 8.29 -14.89
CA GLU A 26 -0.97 8.62 -16.20
C GLU A 26 -2.45 8.23 -16.27
N TRP A 27 -2.81 7.04 -15.78
CA TRP A 27 -4.19 6.59 -15.74
C TRP A 27 -5.09 7.49 -14.87
N LEU A 28 -4.61 7.92 -13.70
CA LEU A 28 -5.35 8.82 -12.82
C LEU A 28 -5.77 10.13 -13.53
N GLN A 29 -4.93 10.63 -14.43
CA GLN A 29 -5.18 11.88 -15.16
C GLN A 29 -5.92 11.68 -16.49
N SER A 30 -5.82 10.49 -17.08
CA SER A 30 -6.44 10.21 -18.39
C SER A 30 -7.97 10.15 -18.34
N ASP A 31 -8.60 10.42 -19.49
CA ASP A 31 -9.98 10.08 -19.84
C ASP A 31 -9.91 8.98 -20.91
N PRO A 32 -10.42 7.75 -20.70
CA PRO A 32 -11.46 7.33 -19.74
C PRO A 32 -10.95 6.76 -18.41
N GLY A 33 -9.80 7.21 -17.91
CA GLY A 33 -9.30 6.85 -16.58
C GLY A 33 -10.11 7.51 -15.45
N LYS A 34 -9.44 8.31 -14.61
CA LYS A 34 -10.13 9.07 -13.54
C LYS A 34 -10.29 10.56 -13.85
N GLY A 35 -9.62 11.07 -14.89
CA GLY A 35 -9.71 12.48 -15.31
C GLY A 35 -9.32 13.47 -14.21
N LEU A 36 -8.49 13.06 -13.25
CA LEU A 36 -8.09 13.89 -12.12
C LEU A 36 -7.09 14.95 -12.57
N SER A 37 -7.15 16.12 -11.94
CA SER A 37 -6.10 17.13 -12.11
C SER A 37 -4.78 16.64 -11.47
N PRO A 38 -3.62 17.17 -11.90
CA PRO A 38 -2.34 16.83 -11.29
C PRO A 38 -2.32 17.05 -9.76
N GLU A 39 -2.98 18.09 -9.26
CA GLU A 39 -3.06 18.42 -7.84
C GLU A 39 -3.80 17.35 -7.04
N THR A 40 -4.78 16.68 -7.64
CA THR A 40 -5.54 15.60 -7.00
C THR A 40 -4.87 14.24 -7.22
N ALA A 41 -4.25 14.02 -8.38
CA ALA A 41 -3.59 12.76 -8.72
C ALA A 41 -2.26 12.57 -7.97
N SER A 42 -1.51 13.65 -7.73
CA SER A 42 -0.18 13.57 -7.12
C SER A 42 -0.19 12.98 -5.70
N PRO A 43 -1.06 13.42 -4.77
CA PRO A 43 -1.15 12.82 -3.44
C PRO A 43 -1.53 11.33 -3.47
N LEU A 44 -2.41 10.93 -4.40
CA LEU A 44 -2.80 9.53 -4.58
C LEU A 44 -1.61 8.70 -5.08
N ALA A 45 -0.90 9.16 -6.11
CA ALA A 45 0.27 8.48 -6.64
C ALA A 45 1.38 8.37 -5.58
N HIS A 46 1.59 9.42 -4.79
CA HIS A 46 2.57 9.39 -3.70
C HIS A 46 2.20 8.39 -2.59
N ALA A 47 0.94 8.33 -2.19
CA ALA A 47 0.47 7.33 -1.22
C ALA A 47 0.65 5.89 -1.74
N ALA A 48 0.42 5.66 -3.04
CA ALA A 48 0.67 4.37 -3.69
C ALA A 48 2.16 4.05 -3.77
N ASP A 49 3.02 5.04 -4.05
CA ASP A 49 4.48 4.90 -4.11
C ASP A 49 5.04 4.43 -2.77
N ARG A 50 4.68 5.12 -1.69
CA ARG A 50 5.08 4.75 -0.32
C ARG A 50 4.62 3.33 0.04
N TYR A 51 3.40 2.94 -0.35
CA TYR A 51 2.94 1.57 -0.14
C TYR A 51 3.74 0.54 -0.94
N LEU A 52 3.95 0.78 -2.24
CA LEU A 52 4.58 -0.21 -3.10
C LEU A 52 6.07 -0.34 -2.83
N ARG A 53 6.80 0.75 -2.76
CA ARG A 53 8.26 0.72 -2.71
C ARG A 53 8.76 0.58 -1.28
N ASP A 54 8.32 1.46 -0.38
CA ASP A 54 8.83 1.48 1.00
C ASP A 54 8.26 0.36 1.86
N PHE A 55 7.07 -0.16 1.53
CA PHE A 55 6.47 -1.26 2.30
C PHE A 55 6.47 -2.58 1.53
N LEU A 56 5.84 -2.67 0.36
CA LEU A 56 5.65 -3.96 -0.29
C LEU A 56 6.97 -4.53 -0.84
N VAL A 57 7.81 -3.70 -1.46
CA VAL A 57 9.10 -4.13 -2.02
C VAL A 57 10.18 -4.19 -0.94
N ASP A 58 10.41 -3.11 -0.19
CA ASP A 58 11.53 -3.04 0.77
C ASP A 58 11.30 -3.90 2.02
N ILE A 59 10.07 -3.93 2.52
CA ILE A 59 9.76 -4.58 3.81
C ILE A 59 9.17 -5.97 3.61
N MET A 60 8.23 -6.14 2.67
CA MET A 60 7.58 -7.43 2.42
C MET A 60 8.29 -8.29 1.36
N GLU A 61 9.34 -7.78 0.70
CA GLU A 61 10.06 -8.44 -0.40
C GLU A 61 9.12 -9.03 -1.48
N THR A 62 8.01 -8.33 -1.72
CA THR A 62 6.89 -8.81 -2.52
C THR A 62 6.70 -7.93 -3.75
N PRO A 63 6.55 -8.52 -4.95
CA PRO A 63 6.28 -7.74 -6.16
C PRO A 63 4.88 -7.13 -6.13
N ALA A 64 4.71 -5.96 -6.74
CA ALA A 64 3.43 -5.23 -6.78
C ALA A 64 2.24 -6.08 -7.25
N LYS A 65 2.47 -6.99 -8.21
CA LYS A 65 1.45 -7.92 -8.74
C LYS A 65 0.82 -8.82 -7.67
N GLU A 66 1.56 -9.10 -6.60
CA GLU A 66 1.15 -9.97 -5.50
C GLU A 66 0.55 -9.19 -4.32
N SER A 67 0.38 -7.87 -4.44
CA SER A 67 -0.32 -7.01 -3.47
C SER A 67 -1.68 -7.60 -3.10
N SER A 68 -1.99 -7.70 -1.81
CA SER A 68 -3.14 -8.44 -1.28
C SER A 68 -3.79 -7.72 -0.11
N ALA A 69 -4.99 -8.15 0.29
CA ALA A 69 -5.69 -7.60 1.46
C ALA A 69 -4.86 -7.73 2.74
N MET A 70 -4.07 -8.80 2.90
CA MET A 70 -3.17 -8.97 4.03
C MET A 70 -2.04 -7.94 4.04
N HIS A 71 -1.48 -7.61 2.87
CA HIS A 71 -0.48 -6.54 2.74
C HIS A 71 -1.07 -5.17 3.07
N VAL A 72 -2.23 -4.84 2.50
CA VAL A 72 -2.93 -3.56 2.77
C VAL A 72 -3.29 -3.43 4.25
N LYS A 73 -3.82 -4.51 4.86
CA LYS A 73 -4.16 -4.53 6.28
C LYS A 73 -2.94 -4.32 7.17
N THR A 74 -1.81 -4.94 6.82
CA THR A 74 -0.54 -4.79 7.53
C THR A 74 0.04 -3.39 7.35
N TYR A 75 -0.05 -2.82 6.15
CA TYR A 75 0.42 -1.47 5.86
C TYR A 75 -0.34 -0.43 6.67
N ILE A 76 -1.65 -0.27 6.42
CA ILE A 76 -2.45 0.80 7.03
C ILE A 76 -2.66 0.54 8.53
N GLY A 77 -2.90 -0.70 8.92
CA GLY A 77 -3.27 -1.07 10.29
C GLY A 77 -2.10 -1.33 11.23
N ASN A 78 -0.86 -1.38 10.74
CA ASN A 78 0.30 -1.66 11.59
C ASN A 78 1.52 -0.81 11.19
N TRP A 79 2.05 -1.00 9.97
CA TRP A 79 3.30 -0.35 9.56
C TRP A 79 3.18 1.18 9.52
N TYR A 80 2.10 1.72 8.98
CA TYR A 80 1.90 3.16 8.82
C TYR A 80 1.84 3.92 10.16
N PRO A 81 1.02 3.51 11.16
CA PRO A 81 0.99 4.18 12.48
C PRO A 81 2.34 4.14 13.19
N ILE A 82 3.08 3.03 13.03
CA ILE A 82 4.39 2.85 13.63
C ILE A 82 5.47 3.74 13.01
N ASN A 83 5.44 3.90 11.68
CA ASN A 83 6.54 4.52 10.91
C ASN A 83 6.18 5.95 10.44
N THR A 84 5.19 6.57 11.08
CA THR A 84 4.76 7.95 10.81
C THR A 84 4.75 8.70 12.14
N LEU A 85 5.29 9.91 12.17
CA LEU A 85 5.41 10.68 13.43
C LEU A 85 4.04 11.12 13.97
N GLU A 86 3.16 11.57 13.07
CA GLU A 86 1.81 12.06 13.39
C GLU A 86 0.81 11.41 12.43
N PRO A 87 0.57 10.08 12.55
CA PRO A 87 -0.40 9.42 11.68
C PRO A 87 -1.79 10.03 11.87
N SER A 88 -2.60 10.13 10.82
CA SER A 88 -3.92 10.79 10.91
C SER A 88 -5.01 10.03 10.17
N HIS A 89 -6.27 10.28 10.52
CA HIS A 89 -7.42 9.74 9.78
C HIS A 89 -7.46 10.25 8.34
N GLU A 90 -7.14 11.52 8.10
CA GLU A 90 -7.11 12.10 6.75
C GLU A 90 -6.10 11.39 5.84
N GLU A 91 -4.90 11.10 6.36
CA GLU A 91 -3.90 10.35 5.59
C GLU A 91 -4.30 8.87 5.42
N ILE A 92 -4.97 8.25 6.39
CA ILE A 92 -5.57 6.91 6.22
C ILE A 92 -6.61 6.90 5.10
N ASP A 93 -7.50 7.89 5.06
CA ASP A 93 -8.52 8.01 4.01
C ASP A 93 -7.88 8.21 2.63
N LEU A 94 -6.84 9.04 2.55
CA LEU A 94 -6.06 9.24 1.32
C LEU A 94 -5.38 7.93 0.86
N ILE A 95 -4.72 7.23 1.79
CA ILE A 95 -4.07 5.95 1.50
C ILE A 95 -5.10 4.92 1.05
N ALA A 96 -6.21 4.77 1.77
CA ALA A 96 -7.28 3.83 1.42
C ALA A 96 -7.84 4.12 0.02
N THR A 97 -8.10 5.38 -0.28
CA THR A 97 -8.55 5.82 -1.61
C THR A 97 -7.53 5.50 -2.69
N SER A 98 -6.26 5.83 -2.44
CA SER A 98 -5.16 5.54 -3.38
C SER A 98 -5.02 4.05 -3.65
N LEU A 99 -5.03 3.21 -2.62
CA LEU A 99 -4.87 1.77 -2.78
C LEU A 99 -6.09 1.13 -3.44
N ALA A 100 -7.30 1.62 -3.19
CA ALA A 100 -8.48 1.15 -3.89
C ALA A 100 -8.38 1.43 -5.41
N LEU A 101 -7.97 2.64 -5.78
CA LEU A 101 -7.77 3.04 -7.17
C LEU A 101 -6.64 2.25 -7.85
N LEU A 102 -5.52 2.06 -7.14
CA LEU A 102 -4.39 1.27 -7.61
C LEU A 102 -4.79 -0.18 -7.92
N HIS A 103 -5.56 -0.82 -7.04
CA HIS A 103 -6.01 -2.20 -7.24
C HIS A 103 -7.09 -2.32 -8.31
N GLU A 104 -8.01 -1.35 -8.41
CA GLU A 104 -9.00 -1.27 -9.49
C GLU A 104 -8.31 -1.18 -10.87
N TRP A 105 -7.36 -0.25 -11.02
CA TRP A 105 -6.60 -0.10 -12.25
C TRP A 105 -5.68 -1.30 -12.53
N GLY A 106 -5.00 -1.79 -11.50
CA GLY A 106 -4.07 -2.90 -11.60
C GLY A 106 -4.76 -4.19 -12.03
N GLU A 107 -5.98 -4.46 -11.55
CA GLU A 107 -6.81 -5.57 -12.02
C GLU A 107 -7.16 -5.39 -13.50
N LYS A 108 -7.72 -4.23 -13.88
CA LYS A 108 -8.16 -3.94 -15.25
C LYS A 108 -7.03 -4.06 -16.29
N THR A 109 -5.80 -3.78 -15.87
CA THR A 109 -4.60 -3.83 -16.72
C THR A 109 -3.78 -5.11 -16.57
N GLY A 110 -4.19 -6.05 -15.71
CA GLY A 110 -3.47 -7.29 -15.44
C GLY A 110 -2.14 -7.11 -14.68
N LYS A 111 -1.91 -5.92 -14.10
CA LYS A 111 -0.74 -5.59 -13.29
C LYS A 111 -0.86 -6.11 -11.86
N ILE A 112 -2.08 -6.37 -11.37
CA ILE A 112 -2.40 -6.98 -10.08
C ILE A 112 -3.33 -8.18 -10.32
N ILE A 113 -3.16 -9.25 -9.52
CA ILE A 113 -4.01 -10.45 -9.61
C ILE A 113 -5.45 -10.11 -9.20
N ALA A 114 -6.42 -10.47 -10.04
CA ALA A 114 -7.83 -10.10 -9.88
C ALA A 114 -8.43 -10.53 -8.53
N ASP A 115 -8.23 -11.79 -8.12
CA ASP A 115 -8.73 -12.29 -6.82
C ASP A 115 -8.20 -11.44 -5.65
N LYS A 116 -6.93 -11.02 -5.72
CA LYS A 116 -6.33 -10.17 -4.69
C LYS A 116 -6.88 -8.75 -4.72
N ALA A 117 -7.13 -8.19 -5.90
CA ALA A 117 -7.73 -6.86 -6.06
C ALA A 117 -9.16 -6.82 -5.50
N CYS A 118 -9.95 -7.88 -5.73
CA CYS A 118 -11.30 -8.05 -5.18
C CYS A 118 -11.28 -8.02 -3.64
N ASP A 119 -10.41 -8.83 -3.03
CA ASP A 119 -10.27 -8.87 -1.56
C ASP A 119 -9.83 -7.52 -0.98
N VAL A 120 -8.92 -6.80 -1.66
CA VAL A 120 -8.48 -5.46 -1.26
C VAL A 120 -9.62 -4.46 -1.35
N SER A 121 -10.42 -4.50 -2.43
CA SER A 121 -11.58 -3.63 -2.58
C SER A 121 -12.59 -3.84 -1.45
N ALA A 122 -12.86 -5.10 -1.09
CA ALA A 122 -13.75 -5.42 0.03
C ALA A 122 -13.21 -4.93 1.38
N LEU A 123 -11.90 -5.05 1.62
CA LEU A 123 -11.25 -4.54 2.84
C LEU A 123 -11.32 -3.01 2.93
N LEU A 124 -11.05 -2.31 1.83
CA LEU A 124 -10.98 -0.85 1.77
C LEU A 124 -12.36 -0.17 1.71
N ALA A 125 -13.44 -0.93 1.52
CA ALA A 125 -14.81 -0.41 1.55
C ALA A 125 -15.22 0.17 2.92
N SER A 126 -14.46 -0.09 3.99
CA SER A 126 -14.70 0.46 5.32
C SER A 126 -13.44 1.08 5.93
N ALA A 127 -13.28 2.40 5.78
CA ALA A 127 -12.23 3.17 6.45
C ALA A 127 -12.34 3.10 7.99
N GLU A 128 -13.54 2.85 8.52
CA GLU A 128 -13.81 2.77 9.96
C GLU A 128 -12.96 1.71 10.66
N TYR A 129 -12.67 0.59 9.99
CA TYR A 129 -11.75 -0.42 10.54
C TYR A 129 -10.36 0.17 10.82
N PHE A 130 -9.82 0.95 9.88
CA PHE A 130 -8.49 1.54 10.00
C PHE A 130 -8.45 2.72 10.97
N HIS A 131 -9.52 3.53 11.02
CA HIS A 131 -9.65 4.58 12.04
C HIS A 131 -9.66 3.98 13.45
N LYS A 132 -10.45 2.93 13.70
CA LYS A 132 -10.43 2.21 14.98
C LYS A 132 -9.05 1.66 15.32
N ARG A 133 -8.28 1.20 14.32
CA ARG A 133 -6.90 0.74 14.56
C ARG A 133 -5.96 1.90 14.89
N LEU A 134 -6.12 3.07 14.29
CA LEU A 134 -5.34 4.24 14.65
C LEU A 134 -5.64 4.70 16.09
N GLU A 135 -6.91 4.75 16.47
CA GLU A 135 -7.31 5.09 17.85
C GLU A 135 -6.74 4.11 18.88
N GLN A 136 -6.76 2.81 18.56
CA GLN A 136 -6.12 1.79 19.39
C GLN A 136 -4.61 2.04 19.53
N PHE A 137 -3.94 2.41 18.43
CA PHE A 137 -2.50 2.69 18.42
C PHE A 137 -2.16 3.92 19.28
N TRP A 138 -2.92 5.02 19.17
CA TRP A 138 -2.70 6.22 19.98
C TRP A 138 -2.93 6.00 21.48
N ALA A 139 -3.79 5.03 21.84
CA ALA A 139 -4.04 4.67 23.24
C ALA A 139 -2.91 3.85 23.88
N LEU A 140 -1.92 3.39 23.11
CA LEU A 140 -0.85 2.51 23.60
C LEU A 140 0.18 3.27 24.45
N THR A 141 0.71 2.59 25.46
CA THR A 141 1.98 2.99 26.09
C THR A 141 3.17 2.63 25.21
N PRO A 142 4.37 3.22 25.45
CA PRO A 142 5.59 2.85 24.71
C PRO A 142 5.91 1.34 24.73
N GLU A 143 5.65 0.64 25.83
CA GLU A 143 5.87 -0.80 25.96
C GLU A 143 4.88 -1.61 25.10
N GLU A 144 3.64 -1.12 24.99
CA GLU A 144 2.59 -1.75 24.22
C GLU A 144 2.81 -1.59 22.71
N VAL A 145 3.45 -0.50 22.26
CA VAL A 145 3.87 -0.33 20.86
C VAL A 145 4.82 -1.45 20.41
N THR A 146 5.67 -1.96 21.30
CA THR A 146 6.56 -3.09 20.96
C THR A 146 5.77 -4.39 20.77
N LYS A 147 4.70 -4.60 21.54
CA LYS A 147 3.80 -5.75 21.35
C LYS A 147 2.98 -5.61 20.07
N TRP A 148 2.48 -4.40 19.79
CA TRP A 148 1.74 -4.06 18.58
C TRP A 148 2.53 -4.38 17.30
N ARG A 149 3.83 -4.02 17.28
CA ARG A 149 4.75 -4.38 16.18
C ARG A 149 4.74 -5.89 15.89
N GLY A 150 4.59 -6.72 16.91
CA GLY A 150 4.59 -8.19 16.80
C GLY A 150 3.28 -8.81 16.31
N GLU A 151 2.15 -8.09 16.31
CA GLU A 151 0.84 -8.65 15.90
C GLU A 151 0.80 -9.00 14.40
N ASN A 152 1.63 -8.36 13.59
CA ASN A 152 1.85 -8.67 12.18
C ASN A 152 3.32 -8.39 11.85
N ASP A 153 4.23 -9.11 12.53
CA ASP A 153 5.67 -8.95 12.34
C ASP A 153 6.05 -9.28 10.89
N TYR A 154 6.09 -8.24 10.06
CA TYR A 154 6.41 -8.30 8.63
C TYR A 154 7.92 -8.47 8.37
N ARG A 155 8.75 -8.65 9.42
CA ARG A 155 10.20 -8.83 9.32
C ARG A 155 10.65 -10.25 9.69
N ARG A 156 9.74 -11.23 9.80
CA ARG A 156 10.07 -12.63 10.14
C ARG A 156 9.92 -13.58 8.96
#